data_AF-A0A2M8P4D3-F1
#
_entry.id   AF-A0A2M8P4D3-F1
#
_cell.length_a   1.000
_cell.length_b   1.000
_cell.length_c   1.000
_cell.angle_alpha   90.00
_cell.angle_beta   90.00
_cell.angle_gamma   90.00
#
_symmetry.space_group_name_H-M   'P 1'
#
loop_
_entity.id
_entity.type
_entity.pdbx_description
1 polymer ?
#
loop_
_entity_poly.entity_id
_entity_poly.type
_entity_poly.pdbx_seq_one_letter_code
_entity_poly.pdbx_strand_id
1 'polypeptide(L)'
;MDTLQQVQDTSTSTSETESVADPSQHVLTKDERDAIRAYLGRAEVRHSTLHRIAIGFISGAGLLLLFPLFFRDVITTIMTGFLAETWNHFPNNGILGVFLTLGLMLSVGIPFLISIFIPLYALYYLLKDIVHFYFSVYTPGFYPELNNPTFSLNAMAFPFDESKAVKRAVYNYQYRHEDNHFLMAFSERRKQEYLDTIIEKTNGKIVPKTRQLHRLNLMGITSDQIDPVEVDRLNAMFGLARLTDRTLVEEVAYMELVMSRSIIYLRRIVIRYVKTLLVFIWTALVSFMMLPLIQDERFPHLLVMAVGYFIWSFWAQYVIHLPIIWMYKFDPALGKKANIDRQIVFLESRVRRWIQVAMITSILALILSIGAIIV
;
A
#
# COMPACT_ATOMS: atom_id res chain seq x y z
N MET A 1 64.09 -38.93 -6.64
CA MET A 1 63.91 -39.23 -5.21
C MET A 1 62.45 -38.95 -4.86
N ASP A 2 61.50 -39.61 -5.51
CA ASP A 2 61.15 -41.04 -5.38
C ASP A 2 60.52 -41.36 -4.03
N THR A 3 59.18 -41.36 -3.98
CA THR A 3 58.45 -42.62 -3.76
C THR A 3 56.97 -42.45 -4.12
N LEU A 4 56.61 -43.01 -5.27
CA LEU A 4 55.27 -43.47 -5.64
C LEU A 4 55.07 -44.88 -5.05
N GLN A 5 53.87 -45.18 -4.56
CA GLN A 5 53.09 -46.42 -4.81
C GLN A 5 51.82 -46.38 -3.94
N GLN A 6 50.63 -46.18 -4.54
CA GLN A 6 49.73 -47.21 -5.10
C GLN A 6 49.11 -48.16 -4.07
N VAL A 7 47.81 -47.95 -3.79
CA VAL A 7 46.77 -48.98 -3.58
C VAL A 7 45.46 -48.32 -4.04
N GLN A 8 44.99 -48.48 -5.29
CA GLN A 8 44.22 -49.59 -5.88
C GLN A 8 42.77 -49.72 -5.36
N ASP A 9 41.86 -49.20 -6.19
CA ASP A 9 40.53 -49.70 -6.57
C ASP A 9 39.74 -50.60 -5.61
N THR A 10 38.63 -50.07 -5.12
CA THR A 10 37.39 -50.85 -4.99
C THR A 10 36.21 -50.01 -5.48
N SER A 11 35.96 -50.12 -6.77
CA SER A 11 34.70 -49.74 -7.41
C SER A 11 33.62 -50.74 -6.98
N THR A 12 32.77 -50.36 -6.04
CA THR A 12 31.46 -51.00 -5.86
C THR A 12 30.39 -50.02 -6.31
N SER A 13 29.90 -50.29 -7.52
CA SER A 13 28.72 -49.69 -8.10
C SER A 13 27.47 -50.05 -7.30
N THR A 14 26.92 -49.09 -6.58
CA THR A 14 25.49 -49.05 -6.26
C THR A 14 24.97 -47.70 -6.73
N SER A 15 24.65 -47.65 -8.02
CA SER A 15 23.80 -46.63 -8.61
C SER A 15 22.37 -46.82 -8.11
N GLU A 16 22.11 -46.43 -6.86
CA GLU A 16 20.76 -46.02 -6.49
C GLU A 16 20.61 -44.57 -6.94
N THR A 17 20.24 -44.45 -8.20
CA THR A 17 19.55 -43.29 -8.73
C THR A 17 18.23 -43.18 -7.95
N GLU A 18 18.25 -42.56 -6.78
CA GLU A 18 17.07 -41.88 -6.25
C GLU A 18 16.71 -40.82 -7.29
N SER A 19 15.89 -41.21 -8.26
CA SER A 19 15.15 -40.27 -9.07
C SER A 19 14.34 -39.45 -8.07
N VAL A 20 14.75 -38.20 -7.85
CA VAL A 20 13.89 -37.18 -7.24
C VAL A 20 12.66 -37.11 -8.13
N ALA A 21 11.63 -37.89 -7.77
CA ALA A 21 10.36 -37.89 -8.44
C ALA A 21 9.85 -36.45 -8.37
N ASP A 22 9.62 -35.85 -9.53
CA ASP A 22 8.97 -34.54 -9.60
C ASP A 22 7.64 -34.64 -8.85
N PRO A 23 7.45 -33.92 -7.72
CA PRO A 23 6.23 -34.00 -6.92
C PRO A 23 4.97 -33.57 -7.69
N SER A 24 5.12 -33.02 -8.91
CA SER A 24 4.04 -32.69 -9.84
C SER A 24 3.28 -33.89 -10.43
N GLN A 25 3.73 -35.13 -10.21
CA GLN A 25 3.10 -36.34 -10.80
C GLN A 25 2.21 -37.15 -9.86
N HIS A 26 2.00 -36.72 -8.61
CA HIS A 26 1.01 -37.40 -7.78
C HIS A 26 -0.40 -37.09 -8.31
N VAL A 27 -1.03 -38.09 -8.93
CA VAL A 27 -2.45 -38.00 -9.29
C VAL A 27 -3.24 -37.89 -8.00
N LEU A 28 -3.85 -36.73 -7.78
CA LEU A 28 -4.67 -36.47 -6.60
C LEU A 28 -5.89 -37.39 -6.59
N THR A 29 -6.15 -37.99 -5.44
CA THR A 29 -7.36 -38.74 -5.16
C THR A 29 -8.58 -37.81 -5.20
N LYS A 30 -9.79 -38.38 -5.27
CA LYS A 30 -11.03 -37.60 -5.23
C LYS A 30 -11.14 -36.81 -3.92
N ASP A 31 -10.84 -37.46 -2.81
CA ASP A 31 -10.96 -36.87 -1.47
C ASP A 31 -9.95 -35.72 -1.28
N GLU A 32 -8.72 -35.84 -1.79
CA GLU A 32 -7.74 -34.75 -1.78
C GLU A 32 -8.20 -33.54 -2.61
N ARG A 33 -8.78 -33.77 -3.79
CA ARG A 33 -9.33 -32.68 -4.61
C ARG A 33 -10.51 -32.00 -3.93
N ASP A 34 -11.41 -32.77 -3.31
CA ASP A 34 -12.53 -32.23 -2.55
C ASP A 34 -12.06 -31.41 -1.33
N ALA A 35 -11.01 -31.86 -0.64
CA ALA A 35 -10.39 -31.12 0.45
C ALA A 35 -9.76 -29.79 -0.02
N ILE A 36 -9.07 -29.80 -1.17
CA ILE A 36 -8.49 -28.61 -1.78
C ILE A 36 -9.58 -27.61 -2.17
N ARG A 37 -10.63 -28.04 -2.87
CA ARG A 37 -11.77 -27.18 -3.24
C ARG A 37 -12.41 -26.54 -2.01
N ALA A 38 -12.62 -27.32 -0.95
CA ALA A 38 -13.18 -26.84 0.30
C ALA A 38 -12.26 -25.79 0.96
N TYR A 39 -10.94 -25.98 0.90
CA TYR A 39 -9.98 -24.98 1.36
C TYR A 39 -10.06 -23.69 0.54
N LEU A 40 -10.01 -23.77 -0.79
CA LEU A 40 -10.07 -22.63 -1.69
C LEU A 40 -11.35 -21.80 -1.47
N GLY A 41 -12.51 -22.46 -1.31
CA GLY A 41 -13.76 -21.77 -1.01
C GLY A 41 -13.74 -21.00 0.32
N ARG A 42 -13.15 -21.57 1.38
CA ARG A 42 -12.97 -20.86 2.66
C ARG A 42 -12.00 -19.69 2.53
N ALA A 43 -10.90 -19.88 1.80
CA ALA A 43 -9.88 -18.87 1.59
C ALA A 43 -10.43 -17.67 0.82
N GLU A 44 -11.26 -17.90 -0.21
CA GLU A 44 -11.93 -16.85 -0.97
C GLU A 44 -12.85 -15.98 -0.09
N VAL A 45 -13.67 -16.60 0.76
CA VAL A 45 -14.54 -15.89 1.71
C VAL A 45 -13.71 -15.03 2.68
N ARG A 46 -12.61 -15.57 3.19
CA ARG A 46 -11.69 -14.83 4.08
C ARG A 46 -11.03 -13.67 3.34
N HIS A 47 -10.58 -13.89 2.11
CA HIS A 47 -9.97 -12.86 1.28
C HIS A 47 -10.97 -11.74 0.95
N SER A 48 -12.21 -12.08 0.60
CA SER A 48 -13.31 -11.12 0.42
C SER A 48 -13.53 -10.27 1.67
N THR A 49 -13.49 -10.90 2.85
CA THR A 49 -13.61 -10.19 4.13
C THR A 49 -12.45 -9.19 4.34
N LEU A 50 -11.21 -9.56 4.02
CA LEU A 50 -10.05 -8.66 4.10
C LEU A 50 -10.24 -7.43 3.18
N HIS A 51 -10.77 -7.63 1.97
CA HIS A 51 -11.07 -6.53 1.04
C HIS A 51 -12.17 -5.61 1.54
N ARG A 52 -13.24 -6.15 2.14
CA ARG A 52 -14.30 -5.32 2.75
C ARG A 52 -13.76 -4.45 3.87
N ILE A 53 -12.85 -4.99 4.70
CA ILE A 53 -12.18 -4.21 5.74
C ILE A 53 -11.33 -3.10 5.11
N ALA A 54 -10.56 -3.40 4.06
CA ALA A 54 -9.77 -2.39 3.34
C ALA A 54 -10.64 -1.27 2.74
N ILE A 55 -11.78 -1.62 2.13
CA ILE A 55 -12.76 -0.66 1.59
C ILE A 55 -13.28 0.27 2.69
N GLY A 56 -13.53 -0.26 3.90
CA GLY A 56 -13.94 0.55 5.05
C GLY A 56 -12.95 1.65 5.43
N PHE A 57 -11.65 1.48 5.13
CA PHE A 57 -10.64 2.53 5.32
C PHE A 57 -10.59 3.52 4.15
N ILE A 58 -10.83 3.06 2.92
CA ILE A 58 -10.87 3.92 1.73
C ILE A 58 -12.09 4.84 1.76
N SER A 59 -13.24 4.34 2.20
CA SER A 59 -14.46 5.14 2.30
C SER A 59 -14.29 6.35 3.21
N GLY A 60 -13.27 6.34 4.07
CA GLY A 60 -12.61 7.55 4.52
C GLY A 60 -13.48 8.49 5.37
N ALA A 61 -14.60 8.00 5.91
CA ALA A 61 -15.61 8.83 6.55
C ALA A 61 -15.04 9.74 7.65
N GLY A 62 -13.98 9.30 8.36
CA GLY A 62 -13.28 10.14 9.34
C GLY A 62 -12.34 11.17 8.70
N LEU A 63 -11.41 10.74 7.84
CA LEU A 63 -10.36 11.62 7.30
C LEU A 63 -10.90 12.61 6.26
N LEU A 64 -11.81 12.18 5.39
CA LEU A 64 -12.39 13.04 4.35
C LEU A 64 -13.33 14.10 4.93
N LEU A 65 -13.94 13.84 6.09
CA LEU A 65 -14.76 14.82 6.80
C LEU A 65 -13.90 15.86 7.53
N LEU A 66 -12.82 15.42 8.18
CA LEU A 66 -11.94 16.31 8.91
C LEU A 66 -11.14 17.26 8.00
N PHE A 67 -10.87 16.84 6.76
CA PHE A 67 -10.02 17.61 5.85
C PHE A 67 -10.62 18.98 5.49
N PRO A 68 -11.86 19.11 4.94
CA PRO A 68 -12.42 20.43 4.64
C PRO A 68 -12.57 21.32 5.86
N LEU A 69 -12.97 20.73 7.00
CA LEU A 69 -13.15 21.45 8.26
C LEU A 69 -11.83 22.07 8.75
N PHE A 70 -10.72 21.33 8.64
CA PHE A 70 -9.41 21.79 9.07
C PHE A 70 -8.80 22.81 8.10
N PHE A 71 -8.88 22.57 6.79
CA PHE A 71 -8.15 23.40 5.83
C PHE A 71 -8.82 24.73 5.49
N ARG A 72 -10.15 24.86 5.63
CA ARG A 72 -10.87 26.06 5.19
C ARG A 72 -10.74 27.24 6.16
N ASP A 73 -11.13 27.04 7.42
CA ASP A 73 -11.35 28.16 8.35
C ASP A 73 -10.20 28.33 9.35
N VAL A 74 -9.56 27.24 9.74
CA VAL A 74 -8.49 27.26 10.75
C VAL A 74 -7.20 27.84 10.18
N ILE A 75 -6.78 27.35 9.02
CA ILE A 75 -5.52 27.78 8.39
C ILE A 75 -5.60 29.26 8.01
N THR A 76 -6.72 29.70 7.44
CA THR A 76 -6.92 31.10 7.03
C THR A 76 -6.88 32.04 8.23
N THR A 77 -7.53 31.69 9.34
CA THR A 77 -7.51 32.51 10.57
C THR A 77 -6.12 32.56 11.19
N ILE A 78 -5.43 31.43 11.32
CA ILE A 78 -4.06 31.38 11.88
C ILE A 78 -3.09 32.18 10.99
N MET A 79 -3.18 32.02 9.67
CA MET A 79 -2.35 32.80 8.75
C MET A 79 -2.63 34.31 8.83
N THR A 80 -3.90 34.70 8.99
CA THR A 80 -4.26 36.11 9.12
C THR A 80 -3.69 36.69 10.42
N GLY A 81 -3.84 35.99 11.55
CA GLY A 81 -3.23 36.40 12.82
C GLY A 81 -1.71 36.44 12.74
N PHE A 82 -1.07 35.54 11.99
CA PHE A 82 0.38 35.54 11.82
C PHE A 82 0.85 36.73 10.98
N LEU A 83 0.15 37.03 9.88
CA LEU A 83 0.50 38.14 8.99
C LEU A 83 0.22 39.52 9.60
N ALA A 84 -0.77 39.63 10.48
CA ALA A 84 -1.06 40.85 11.23
C ALA A 84 0.14 41.28 12.09
N GLU A 85 0.96 40.33 12.55
CA GLU A 85 2.07 40.57 13.49
C GLU A 85 3.43 40.78 12.80
N THR A 86 3.44 41.22 11.54
CA THR A 86 4.67 41.39 10.74
C THR A 86 5.49 42.64 11.07
N TRP A 87 5.03 43.48 12.00
CA TRP A 87 5.72 44.70 12.43
C TRP A 87 6.89 44.42 13.39
N ASN A 88 7.79 45.40 13.56
CA ASN A 88 8.95 45.27 14.44
C ASN A 88 8.51 45.28 15.92
N HIS A 89 8.49 44.10 16.53
CA HIS A 89 8.16 43.87 17.94
C HIS A 89 9.25 44.31 18.92
N PHE A 90 10.44 44.67 18.44
CA PHE A 90 11.56 45.12 19.28
C PHE A 90 12.09 46.47 18.82
N PRO A 91 11.28 47.56 18.88
CA PRO A 91 11.66 48.85 18.32
C PRO A 91 12.89 49.47 19.02
N ASN A 92 13.04 49.22 20.32
CA ASN A 92 14.13 49.75 21.14
C ASN A 92 15.52 49.21 20.78
N ASN A 93 15.58 48.12 20.00
CA ASN A 93 16.82 47.42 19.65
C ASN A 93 17.35 47.76 18.25
N GLY A 94 16.75 48.74 17.55
CA GLY A 94 17.18 49.13 16.20
C GLY A 94 17.20 47.96 15.21
N ILE A 95 18.30 47.79 14.46
CA ILE A 95 18.47 46.72 13.47
C ILE A 95 18.42 45.32 14.12
N LEU A 96 18.94 45.17 15.34
CA LEU A 96 18.87 43.90 16.08
C LEU A 96 17.42 43.49 16.34
N GLY A 97 16.54 44.48 16.58
CA GLY A 97 15.11 44.24 16.77
C GLY A 97 14.46 43.58 15.56
N VAL A 98 14.80 44.02 14.35
CA VAL A 98 14.30 43.42 13.10
C VAL A 98 14.72 41.96 12.99
N PHE A 99 15.98 41.62 13.31
CA PHE A 99 16.45 40.23 13.30
C PHE A 99 15.77 39.37 14.36
N LEU A 100 15.51 39.91 15.55
CA LEU A 100 14.77 39.21 16.61
C LEU A 100 13.32 38.94 16.21
N THR A 101 12.65 39.93 15.60
CA THR A 101 11.30 39.75 15.04
C THR A 101 11.29 38.69 13.95
N LEU A 102 12.24 38.71 13.01
CA LEU A 102 12.35 37.69 11.98
C LEU A 102 12.58 36.30 12.59
N GLY A 103 13.43 36.21 13.61
CA GLY A 103 13.67 35.00 14.39
C GLY A 103 12.40 34.47 15.05
N LEU A 104 11.60 35.34 15.68
CA LEU A 104 10.31 35.01 16.27
C LEU A 104 9.32 34.49 15.22
N MET A 105 9.19 35.19 14.10
CA MET A 105 8.30 34.81 13.00
C MET A 105 8.67 33.44 12.41
N LEU A 106 9.96 33.17 12.18
CA LEU A 106 10.41 31.85 11.74
C LEU A 106 10.17 30.78 12.80
N SER A 107 10.38 31.11 14.07
CA SER A 107 10.21 30.19 15.19
C SER A 107 8.77 29.74 15.41
N VAL A 108 7.79 30.60 15.08
CA VAL A 108 6.35 30.26 15.07
C VAL A 108 5.93 29.61 13.74
N GLY A 109 6.44 30.13 12.62
CA GLY A 109 6.09 29.66 11.27
C GLY A 109 6.54 28.22 11.00
N ILE A 110 7.70 27.81 11.50
CA ILE A 110 8.22 26.44 11.31
C ILE A 110 7.29 25.39 11.96
N PRO A 111 6.92 25.48 13.25
CA PRO A 111 5.94 24.58 13.87
C PRO A 111 4.60 24.57 13.16
N PHE A 112 4.10 25.75 12.74
CA PHE A 112 2.86 25.84 11.96
C PHE A 112 2.94 25.01 10.67
N LEU A 113 3.98 25.21 9.85
CA LEU A 113 4.17 24.45 8.61
C LEU A 113 4.31 22.95 8.87
N ILE A 114 5.06 22.57 9.91
CA ILE A 114 5.24 21.17 10.31
C ILE A 114 3.90 20.57 10.78
N SER A 115 3.06 21.33 11.47
CA SER A 115 1.74 20.89 11.94
C SER A 115 0.78 20.59 10.80
N ILE A 116 0.90 21.27 9.67
CA ILE A 116 0.15 20.96 8.45
C ILE A 116 0.80 19.80 7.68
N PHE A 117 2.12 19.82 7.57
CA PHE A 117 2.88 18.85 6.80
C PHE A 117 2.73 17.42 7.32
N ILE A 118 2.81 17.21 8.65
CA ILE A 118 2.77 15.85 9.21
C ILE A 118 1.44 15.11 8.91
N PRO A 119 0.25 15.67 9.16
CA PRO A 119 -1.02 15.04 8.77
C PRO A 119 -1.09 14.72 7.27
N LEU A 120 -0.69 15.65 6.40
CA LEU A 120 -0.68 15.45 4.95
C LEU A 120 0.28 14.32 4.54
N TYR A 121 1.46 14.28 5.14
CA TYR A 121 2.46 13.25 4.90
C TYR A 121 2.01 11.87 5.39
N ALA A 122 1.30 11.82 6.52
CA ALA A 122 0.69 10.60 7.03
C ALA A 122 -0.45 10.10 6.11
N LEU A 123 -1.26 11.01 5.56
CA LEU A 123 -2.28 10.69 4.56
C LEU A 123 -1.64 10.17 3.26
N TYR A 124 -0.58 10.81 2.77
CA TYR A 124 0.17 10.33 1.60
C TYR A 124 0.65 8.88 1.79
N TYR A 125 1.23 8.55 2.95
CA TYR A 125 1.66 7.18 3.22
C TYR A 125 0.53 6.17 3.38
N LEU A 126 -0.64 6.60 3.84
CA LEU A 126 -1.84 5.77 3.88
C LEU A 126 -2.31 5.45 2.46
N LEU A 127 -2.44 6.46 1.59
CA LEU A 127 -2.79 6.29 0.18
C LEU A 127 -1.78 5.39 -0.54
N LYS A 128 -0.49 5.60 -0.29
CA LYS A 128 0.57 4.73 -0.80
C LYS A 128 0.35 3.27 -0.40
N ASP A 129 0.06 2.97 0.86
CA ASP A 129 -0.17 1.59 1.30
C ASP A 129 -1.42 0.97 0.67
N ILE A 130 -2.50 1.75 0.50
CA ILE A 130 -3.72 1.30 -0.18
C ILE A 130 -3.39 0.89 -1.63
N VAL A 131 -2.60 1.68 -2.34
CA VAL A 131 -2.15 1.32 -3.70
C VAL A 131 -1.36 0.00 -3.70
N HIS A 132 -0.46 -0.22 -2.74
CA HIS A 132 0.32 -1.48 -2.67
C HIS A 132 -0.50 -2.70 -2.22
N PHE A 133 -1.62 -2.48 -1.54
CA PHE A 133 -2.58 -3.53 -1.18
C PHE A 133 -3.38 -3.98 -2.41
N TYR A 134 -3.84 -3.04 -3.22
CA TYR A 134 -4.64 -3.34 -4.41
C TYR A 134 -3.84 -3.66 -5.66
N PHE A 135 -2.61 -3.17 -5.78
CA PHE A 135 -1.81 -3.38 -6.98
C PHE A 135 -0.55 -4.18 -6.67
N SER A 136 -0.21 -5.10 -7.57
CA SER A 136 1.03 -5.87 -7.59
C SER A 136 1.69 -5.72 -8.94
N VAL A 137 3.02 -5.72 -8.96
CA VAL A 137 3.77 -5.90 -10.21
C VAL A 137 4.03 -7.40 -10.47
N TYR A 138 4.01 -8.20 -9.41
CA TYR A 138 4.35 -9.63 -9.46
C TYR A 138 3.13 -10.50 -9.18
N THR A 139 2.92 -11.49 -10.05
CA THR A 139 1.93 -12.56 -9.88
C THR A 139 2.64 -13.90 -10.09
N PRO A 140 2.68 -14.80 -9.09
CA PRO A 140 3.22 -16.15 -9.25
C PRO A 140 2.58 -16.89 -10.43
N GLY A 141 3.42 -17.53 -11.26
CA GLY A 141 2.99 -18.23 -12.47
C GLY A 141 2.90 -17.36 -13.73
N PHE A 142 3.12 -16.04 -13.63
CA PHE A 142 3.23 -15.14 -14.79
C PHE A 142 4.68 -14.82 -15.13
N TYR A 143 4.94 -14.36 -16.36
CA TYR A 143 6.31 -14.03 -16.79
C TYR A 143 6.90 -12.90 -15.94
N PRO A 144 8.07 -13.10 -15.28
CA PRO A 144 8.68 -12.09 -14.41
C PRO A 144 9.08 -10.80 -15.13
N GLU A 145 9.33 -10.89 -16.44
CA GLU A 145 9.69 -9.75 -17.28
C GLU A 145 8.50 -8.81 -17.57
N LEU A 146 7.27 -9.28 -17.33
CA LEU A 146 6.05 -8.49 -17.57
C LEU A 146 5.73 -7.61 -16.35
N ASN A 147 6.39 -6.44 -16.33
CA ASN A 147 6.24 -5.42 -15.30
C ASN A 147 4.99 -4.54 -15.49
N ASN A 148 3.82 -5.15 -15.70
CA ASN A 148 2.54 -4.43 -15.71
C ASN A 148 1.92 -4.41 -14.31
N PRO A 149 1.52 -3.24 -13.78
CA PRO A 149 0.78 -3.17 -12.53
C PRO A 149 -0.58 -3.83 -12.72
N THR A 150 -0.90 -4.81 -11.87
CA THR A 150 -2.16 -5.53 -11.93
C THR A 150 -2.84 -5.56 -10.57
N PHE A 151 -4.15 -5.63 -10.62
CA PHE A 151 -4.96 -5.68 -9.42
C PHE A 151 -4.65 -6.97 -8.63
N SER A 152 -4.69 -6.93 -7.30
CA SER A 152 -4.34 -8.09 -6.46
C SER A 152 -5.41 -9.19 -6.51
N LEU A 153 -6.65 -8.82 -6.84
CA LEU A 153 -7.72 -9.74 -7.19
C LEU A 153 -7.60 -10.08 -8.67
N ASN A 154 -6.73 -11.04 -8.96
CA ASN A 154 -6.54 -11.59 -10.31
C ASN A 154 -7.71 -12.50 -10.70
N ALA A 155 -7.92 -12.68 -12.01
CA ALA A 155 -8.86 -13.65 -12.53
C ALA A 155 -8.40 -15.08 -12.25
N MET A 156 -9.35 -15.98 -11.99
CA MET A 156 -9.09 -17.39 -11.71
C MET A 156 -9.42 -18.24 -12.94
N ALA A 157 -8.52 -19.13 -13.32
CA ALA A 157 -8.75 -20.08 -14.40
C ALA A 157 -9.30 -21.41 -13.86
N PHE A 158 -10.03 -22.15 -14.68
CA PHE A 158 -10.38 -23.53 -14.35
C PHE A 158 -9.10 -24.39 -14.27
N PRO A 159 -8.83 -25.09 -13.16
CA PRO A 159 -7.58 -25.84 -12.98
C PRO A 159 -7.34 -26.91 -14.05
N PHE A 160 -6.08 -27.21 -14.33
CA PHE A 160 -5.71 -28.17 -15.39
C PHE A 160 -5.99 -29.63 -15.05
N ASP A 161 -5.89 -29.96 -13.77
CA ASP A 161 -5.91 -31.29 -13.17
C ASP A 161 -7.31 -31.69 -12.66
N GLU A 162 -8.31 -30.83 -12.87
CA GLU A 162 -9.72 -31.03 -12.54
C GLU A 162 -10.43 -31.99 -13.51
N SER A 163 -10.90 -31.46 -14.65
CA SER A 163 -11.63 -32.21 -15.67
C SER A 163 -11.35 -31.61 -17.04
N LYS A 164 -10.66 -32.37 -17.89
CA LYS A 164 -10.36 -31.97 -19.27
C LYS A 164 -11.63 -31.71 -20.08
N ALA A 165 -12.67 -32.51 -19.86
CA ALA A 165 -13.96 -32.38 -20.55
C ALA A 165 -14.66 -31.06 -20.16
N VAL A 166 -14.72 -30.74 -18.86
CA VAL A 166 -15.31 -29.49 -18.38
C VAL A 166 -14.48 -28.29 -18.84
N LYS A 167 -13.15 -28.36 -18.76
CA LYS A 167 -12.27 -27.28 -19.24
C LYS A 167 -12.48 -26.99 -20.72
N ARG A 168 -12.60 -28.04 -21.54
CA ARG A 168 -12.92 -27.90 -22.98
C ARG A 168 -14.30 -27.27 -23.19
N ALA A 169 -15.31 -27.69 -22.43
CA ALA A 169 -16.65 -27.09 -22.51
C ALA A 169 -16.65 -25.61 -22.12
N VAL A 170 -15.92 -25.23 -21.07
CA VAL A 170 -15.74 -23.83 -20.64
C VAL A 170 -15.05 -23.02 -21.73
N TYR A 171 -13.95 -23.52 -22.31
CA TYR A 171 -13.27 -22.81 -23.38
C TYR A 171 -14.17 -22.69 -24.62
N ASN A 172 -14.85 -23.77 -25.04
CA ASN A 172 -15.81 -23.70 -26.16
C ASN A 172 -16.89 -22.64 -25.95
N TYR A 173 -17.33 -22.42 -24.71
CA TYR A 173 -18.28 -21.36 -24.39
C TYR A 173 -17.62 -19.97 -24.45
N GLN A 174 -16.41 -19.81 -23.89
CA GLN A 174 -15.68 -18.53 -23.86
C GLN A 174 -15.29 -18.00 -25.23
N TYR A 175 -15.05 -18.86 -26.23
CA TYR A 175 -14.65 -18.47 -27.58
C TYR A 175 -15.82 -18.47 -28.58
N ARG A 176 -17.09 -18.48 -28.11
CA ARG A 176 -18.25 -18.29 -29.00
C ARG A 176 -18.26 -16.86 -29.53
N HIS A 177 -18.48 -16.71 -30.83
CA HIS A 177 -18.37 -15.43 -31.54
C HIS A 177 -19.24 -14.31 -30.94
N GLU A 178 -20.40 -14.64 -30.36
CA GLU A 178 -21.35 -13.65 -29.82
C GLU A 178 -20.91 -13.06 -28.46
N ASP A 179 -20.06 -13.78 -27.70
CA ASP A 179 -19.75 -13.45 -26.30
C ASP A 179 -18.41 -12.70 -26.14
N ASN A 180 -17.59 -12.63 -27.19
CA ASN A 180 -16.25 -12.02 -27.15
C ASN A 180 -16.28 -10.52 -26.74
N HIS A 181 -17.37 -9.82 -27.03
CA HIS A 181 -17.52 -8.40 -26.68
C HIS A 181 -17.74 -8.15 -25.18
N PHE A 182 -18.10 -9.17 -24.40
CA PHE A 182 -18.38 -9.01 -22.96
C PHE A 182 -17.15 -8.51 -22.18
N LEU A 183 -15.97 -9.05 -22.48
CA LEU A 183 -14.73 -8.64 -21.81
C LEU A 183 -14.14 -7.34 -22.38
N MET A 184 -14.66 -6.85 -23.51
CA MET A 184 -14.04 -5.78 -24.29
C MET A 184 -14.95 -4.55 -24.38
N ALA A 185 -15.05 -3.79 -23.28
CA ALA A 185 -15.81 -2.54 -23.22
C ALA A 185 -15.09 -1.34 -23.89
N PHE A 186 -14.41 -1.57 -25.02
CA PHE A 186 -13.75 -0.54 -25.83
C PHE A 186 -14.45 -0.38 -27.18
N SER A 187 -14.33 0.79 -27.79
CA SER A 187 -14.65 0.91 -29.23
C SER A 187 -13.68 0.05 -30.05
N GLU A 188 -14.14 -0.49 -31.18
CA GLU A 188 -13.30 -1.39 -32.01
C GLU A 188 -11.94 -0.80 -32.37
N ARG A 189 -11.89 0.50 -32.72
CA ARG A 189 -10.62 1.19 -32.99
C ARG A 189 -9.68 1.18 -31.78
N ARG A 190 -10.19 1.50 -30.59
CA ARG A 190 -9.37 1.60 -29.37
C ARG A 190 -8.93 0.22 -28.89
N LYS A 191 -9.77 -0.80 -29.09
CA LYS A 191 -9.46 -2.21 -28.84
C LYS A 191 -8.27 -2.65 -29.67
N GLN A 192 -8.29 -2.42 -30.99
CA GLN A 192 -7.20 -2.73 -31.90
C GLN A 192 -5.91 -2.03 -31.45
N GLU A 193 -5.96 -0.71 -31.32
CA GLU A 193 -4.78 0.09 -30.93
C GLU A 193 -4.19 -0.35 -29.59
N TYR A 194 -5.02 -0.55 -28.57
CA TYR A 194 -4.55 -0.89 -27.23
C TYR A 194 -4.01 -2.33 -27.14
N LEU A 195 -4.77 -3.31 -27.63
CA LEU A 195 -4.41 -4.72 -27.47
C LEU A 195 -3.28 -5.14 -28.40
N ASP A 196 -3.28 -4.67 -29.65
CA ASP A 196 -2.21 -4.99 -30.59
C ASP A 196 -0.88 -4.41 -30.09
N THR A 197 -0.90 -3.15 -29.61
CA THR A 197 0.28 -2.52 -29.00
C THR A 197 0.79 -3.30 -27.78
N ILE A 198 -0.11 -3.84 -26.96
CA ILE A 198 0.29 -4.62 -25.77
C ILE A 198 0.86 -5.97 -26.18
N ILE A 199 0.22 -6.68 -27.11
CA ILE A 199 0.71 -7.97 -27.61
C ILE A 199 2.10 -7.77 -28.21
N GLU A 200 2.29 -6.75 -29.04
CA GLU A 200 3.58 -6.40 -29.63
C GLU A 200 4.63 -6.07 -28.56
N LYS A 201 4.36 -5.13 -27.65
CA LYS A 201 5.29 -4.72 -26.58
C LYS A 201 5.67 -5.87 -25.65
N THR A 202 4.79 -6.87 -25.50
CA THR A 202 5.02 -8.02 -24.64
C THR A 202 5.56 -9.22 -25.40
N ASN A 203 5.80 -9.12 -26.72
CA ASN A 203 6.16 -10.24 -27.60
C ASN A 203 5.22 -11.44 -27.41
N GLY A 204 3.92 -11.18 -27.27
CA GLY A 204 2.88 -12.18 -27.02
C GLY A 204 2.92 -12.84 -25.65
N LYS A 205 3.88 -12.51 -24.76
CA LYS A 205 3.99 -13.11 -23.42
C LYS A 205 2.81 -12.76 -22.51
N ILE A 206 2.04 -11.71 -22.83
CA ILE A 206 0.80 -11.38 -22.11
C ILE A 206 -0.23 -12.50 -22.23
N VAL A 207 -0.22 -13.27 -23.33
CA VAL A 207 -1.18 -14.35 -23.56
C VAL A 207 -0.86 -15.57 -22.69
N PRO A 208 -1.84 -16.08 -21.89
CA PRO A 208 -1.63 -17.29 -21.08
C PRO A 208 -1.24 -18.49 -21.95
N LYS A 209 -0.25 -19.27 -21.49
CA LYS A 209 0.36 -20.37 -22.28
C LYS A 209 -0.66 -21.34 -22.87
N THR A 210 -1.71 -21.67 -22.12
CA THR A 210 -2.76 -22.63 -22.52
C THR A 210 -3.89 -22.05 -23.33
N ARG A 211 -3.90 -20.73 -23.49
CA ARG A 211 -4.82 -20.01 -24.35
C ARG A 211 -4.17 -19.53 -25.65
N GLN A 212 -2.90 -19.83 -25.88
CA GLN A 212 -2.26 -19.55 -27.17
C GLN A 212 -3.04 -20.23 -28.31
N LEU A 213 -3.21 -19.50 -29.42
CA LEU A 213 -4.00 -19.95 -30.58
C LEU A 213 -3.67 -21.38 -31.03
N HIS A 214 -2.38 -21.71 -31.16
CA HIS A 214 -1.95 -23.06 -31.54
C HIS A 214 -2.47 -24.15 -30.58
N ARG A 215 -2.49 -23.88 -29.27
CA ARG A 215 -3.02 -24.84 -28.29
C ARG A 215 -4.54 -24.94 -28.33
N LEU A 216 -5.24 -23.84 -28.58
CA LEU A 216 -6.70 -23.85 -28.77
C LEU A 216 -7.08 -24.66 -30.02
N ASN A 217 -6.31 -24.53 -31.11
CA ASN A 217 -6.47 -25.32 -32.33
C ASN A 217 -6.28 -26.82 -32.04
N LEU A 218 -5.23 -27.20 -31.29
CA LEU A 218 -4.99 -28.60 -30.89
C LEU A 218 -6.13 -29.18 -30.03
N MET A 219 -6.83 -28.34 -29.27
CA MET A 219 -8.00 -28.73 -28.49
C MET A 219 -9.29 -28.75 -29.31
N GLY A 220 -9.26 -28.34 -30.57
CA GLY A 220 -10.43 -28.20 -31.44
C GLY A 220 -11.48 -27.26 -30.85
N ILE A 221 -11.04 -26.13 -30.30
CA ILE A 221 -11.90 -25.08 -29.71
C ILE A 221 -12.18 -23.98 -30.73
N THR A 222 -11.14 -23.57 -31.42
CA THR A 222 -11.19 -22.59 -32.51
C THR A 222 -11.61 -23.30 -33.80
N SER A 223 -12.66 -22.79 -34.44
CA SER A 223 -13.07 -23.21 -35.79
C SER A 223 -12.39 -22.34 -36.84
N ASP A 224 -12.34 -22.80 -38.09
CA ASP A 224 -11.80 -22.03 -39.23
C ASP A 224 -12.57 -20.72 -39.50
N GLN A 225 -13.71 -20.51 -38.84
CA GLN A 225 -14.58 -19.35 -38.98
C GLN A 225 -14.24 -18.20 -38.02
N ILE A 226 -13.36 -18.42 -37.04
CA ILE A 226 -13.01 -17.40 -36.02
C ILE A 226 -11.73 -16.69 -36.46
N ASP A 227 -11.76 -15.35 -36.46
CA ASP A 227 -10.58 -14.53 -36.74
C ASP A 227 -9.49 -14.78 -35.68
N PRO A 228 -8.30 -15.29 -36.08
CA PRO A 228 -7.21 -15.56 -35.15
C PRO A 228 -6.73 -14.31 -34.40
N VAL A 229 -6.82 -13.12 -35.01
CA VAL A 229 -6.41 -11.86 -34.38
C VAL A 229 -7.34 -11.51 -33.22
N GLU A 230 -8.64 -11.73 -33.39
CA GLU A 230 -9.63 -11.51 -32.33
C GLU A 230 -9.47 -12.49 -31.16
N VAL A 231 -9.08 -13.73 -31.46
CA VAL A 231 -8.74 -14.72 -30.42
C VAL A 231 -7.54 -14.26 -29.60
N ASP A 232 -6.48 -13.79 -30.24
CA ASP A 232 -5.30 -13.30 -29.53
C ASP A 232 -5.57 -12.04 -28.71
N ARG A 233 -6.42 -11.13 -29.20
CA ARG A 233 -6.90 -9.96 -28.44
C ARG A 233 -7.69 -10.37 -27.19
N LEU A 234 -8.61 -11.32 -27.33
CA LEU A 234 -9.35 -11.88 -26.20
C LEU A 234 -8.41 -12.54 -25.17
N ASN A 235 -7.42 -13.27 -25.65
CA ASN A 235 -6.42 -13.92 -24.80
C ASN A 235 -5.50 -12.93 -24.09
N ALA A 236 -5.15 -11.82 -24.74
CA ALA A 236 -4.42 -10.74 -24.13
C ALA A 236 -5.22 -10.09 -22.99
N MET A 237 -6.55 -9.99 -23.11
CA MET A 237 -7.41 -9.52 -22.02
C MET A 237 -7.40 -10.45 -20.81
N PHE A 238 -7.47 -11.77 -21.03
CA PHE A 238 -7.25 -12.75 -19.95
C PHE A 238 -5.87 -12.56 -19.30
N GLY A 239 -4.85 -12.31 -20.11
CA GLY A 239 -3.50 -11.98 -19.66
C GLY A 239 -3.41 -10.71 -18.80
N LEU A 240 -4.08 -9.64 -19.22
CA LEU A 240 -4.16 -8.36 -18.48
C LEU A 240 -4.89 -8.53 -17.16
N ALA A 241 -5.92 -9.37 -17.12
CA ALA A 241 -6.60 -9.80 -15.89
C ALA A 241 -5.78 -10.79 -15.04
N ARG A 242 -4.56 -11.13 -15.47
CA ARG A 242 -3.65 -12.13 -14.86
C ARG A 242 -4.31 -13.49 -14.67
N LEU A 243 -5.19 -13.86 -15.59
CA LEU A 243 -5.71 -15.22 -15.64
C LEU A 243 -4.56 -16.15 -16.00
N THR A 244 -4.07 -16.88 -15.01
CA THR A 244 -3.08 -17.92 -15.18
C THR A 244 -3.73 -19.25 -14.93
N ASP A 245 -3.49 -20.17 -15.83
CA ASP A 245 -3.88 -21.54 -15.58
C ASP A 245 -2.88 -22.18 -14.60
N ARG A 246 -3.43 -22.75 -13.52
CA ARG A 246 -2.71 -23.40 -12.44
C ARG A 246 -3.27 -24.80 -12.19
N THR A 247 -2.49 -25.68 -11.57
CA THR A 247 -3.04 -26.88 -10.93
C THR A 247 -3.79 -26.52 -9.65
N LEU A 248 -4.57 -27.44 -9.09
CA LEU A 248 -5.24 -27.24 -7.81
C LEU A 248 -4.24 -26.91 -6.69
N VAL A 249 -3.09 -27.60 -6.66
CA VAL A 249 -2.03 -27.38 -5.66
C VAL A 249 -1.41 -26.00 -5.83
N GLU A 250 -1.12 -25.60 -7.07
CA GLU A 250 -0.57 -24.27 -7.37
C GLU A 250 -1.56 -23.14 -7.01
N GLU A 251 -2.86 -23.35 -7.21
CA GLU A 251 -3.89 -22.37 -6.84
C GLU A 251 -4.01 -22.23 -5.32
N VAL A 252 -3.91 -23.33 -4.57
CA VAL A 252 -3.83 -23.30 -3.09
C VAL A 252 -2.61 -22.51 -2.62
N ALA A 253 -1.43 -22.84 -3.16
CA ALA A 253 -0.18 -22.14 -2.81
C ALA A 253 -0.27 -20.65 -3.15
N TYR A 254 -0.81 -20.31 -4.32
CA TYR A 254 -1.05 -18.92 -4.71
C TYR A 254 -2.00 -18.21 -3.74
N MET A 255 -3.12 -18.84 -3.37
CA MET A 255 -4.09 -18.27 -2.44
C MET A 255 -3.47 -18.03 -1.05
N GLU A 256 -2.61 -18.93 -0.56
CA GLU A 256 -1.88 -18.73 0.69
C GLU A 256 -0.94 -17.53 0.65
N LEU A 257 -0.18 -17.39 -0.44
CA LEU A 257 0.71 -16.25 -0.66
C LEU A 257 -0.08 -14.93 -0.70
N VAL A 258 -1.21 -14.91 -1.43
CA VAL A 258 -2.08 -13.74 -1.53
C VAL A 258 -2.71 -13.41 -0.18
N MET A 259 -3.23 -14.39 0.56
CA MET A 259 -3.78 -14.17 1.90
C MET A 259 -2.73 -13.60 2.85
N SER A 260 -1.53 -14.19 2.87
CA SER A 260 -0.42 -13.75 3.71
C SER A 260 -0.02 -12.30 3.38
N ARG A 261 0.11 -11.99 2.09
CA ARG A 261 0.35 -10.63 1.60
C ARG A 261 -0.75 -9.67 2.06
N SER A 262 -2.01 -10.00 1.80
CA SER A 262 -3.16 -9.17 2.15
C SER A 262 -3.23 -8.89 3.65
N ILE A 263 -2.94 -9.88 4.50
CA ILE A 263 -2.88 -9.69 5.96
C ILE A 263 -1.76 -8.74 6.37
N ILE A 264 -0.54 -8.89 5.82
CA ILE A 264 0.61 -8.02 6.13
C ILE A 264 0.30 -6.57 5.74
N TYR A 265 -0.23 -6.34 4.54
CA TYR A 265 -0.59 -4.99 4.09
C TYR A 265 -1.78 -4.42 4.85
N LEU A 266 -2.81 -5.22 5.13
CA LEU A 266 -3.97 -4.76 5.89
C LEU A 266 -3.57 -4.33 7.31
N ARG A 267 -2.73 -5.12 7.99
CA ARG A 267 -2.16 -4.74 9.30
C ARG A 267 -1.48 -3.38 9.25
N ARG A 268 -0.71 -3.12 8.19
CA ARG A 268 -0.02 -1.84 7.98
C ARG A 268 -1.01 -0.69 7.74
N ILE A 269 -1.98 -0.89 6.86
CA ILE A 269 -3.03 0.09 6.53
C ILE A 269 -3.81 0.47 7.77
N VAL A 270 -4.28 -0.50 8.56
CA VAL A 270 -5.07 -0.27 9.77
C VAL A 270 -4.30 0.60 10.76
N ILE A 271 -3.06 0.22 11.11
CA ILE A 271 -2.27 1.00 12.06
C ILE A 271 -1.96 2.39 11.51
N ARG A 272 -1.63 2.49 10.22
CA ARG A 272 -1.31 3.78 9.59
C ARG A 272 -2.52 4.69 9.56
N TYR A 273 -3.70 4.16 9.23
CA TYR A 273 -4.97 4.89 9.26
C TYR A 273 -5.23 5.48 10.65
N VAL A 274 -5.13 4.66 11.71
CA VAL A 274 -5.35 5.12 13.09
C VAL A 274 -4.33 6.19 13.48
N LYS A 275 -3.05 6.03 13.15
CA LYS A 275 -2.01 7.04 13.39
C LYS A 275 -2.31 8.36 12.67
N THR A 276 -2.66 8.27 11.38
CA THR A 276 -3.02 9.44 10.56
C THR A 276 -4.22 10.14 11.19
N LEU A 277 -5.29 9.40 11.52
CA LEU A 277 -6.49 9.95 12.15
C LEU A 277 -6.18 10.66 13.48
N LEU A 278 -5.40 10.04 14.36
CA LEU A 278 -5.03 10.64 15.65
C LEU A 278 -4.22 11.93 15.48
N VAL A 279 -3.30 11.97 14.51
CA VAL A 279 -2.54 13.19 14.19
C VAL A 279 -3.44 14.30 13.68
N PHE A 280 -4.39 13.97 12.79
CA PHE A 280 -5.38 14.94 12.30
C PHE A 280 -6.23 15.49 13.45
N ILE A 281 -6.77 14.60 14.30
CA ILE A 281 -7.58 14.99 15.46
C ILE A 281 -6.77 15.88 16.41
N TRP A 282 -5.54 15.49 16.74
CA TRP A 282 -4.69 16.27 17.64
C TRP A 282 -4.35 17.66 17.09
N THR A 283 -3.99 17.72 15.80
CA THR A 283 -3.69 19.00 15.13
C THR A 283 -4.93 19.89 15.06
N ALA A 284 -6.09 19.31 14.73
CA ALA A 284 -7.36 20.03 14.71
C ALA A 284 -7.74 20.54 16.10
N LEU A 285 -7.65 19.71 17.13
CA LEU A 285 -7.97 20.06 18.51
C LEU A 285 -7.14 21.25 18.99
N VAL A 286 -5.81 21.20 18.83
CA VAL A 286 -4.95 22.30 19.27
C VAL A 286 -5.23 23.57 18.47
N SER A 287 -5.46 23.44 17.16
CA SER A 287 -5.75 24.60 16.31
C SER A 287 -7.10 25.25 16.64
N PHE A 288 -8.12 24.46 16.94
CA PHE A 288 -9.42 24.99 17.40
C PHE A 288 -9.33 25.64 18.79
N MET A 289 -8.47 25.12 19.68
CA MET A 289 -8.22 25.78 20.97
C MET A 289 -7.49 27.12 20.81
N MET A 290 -6.59 27.25 19.84
CA MET A 290 -5.92 28.51 19.54
C MET A 290 -6.84 29.55 18.90
N LEU A 291 -7.81 29.12 18.08
CA LEU A 291 -8.63 30.00 17.25
C LEU A 291 -9.33 31.14 18.01
N PRO A 292 -10.12 30.89 19.08
CA PRO A 292 -10.79 31.97 19.81
C PRO A 292 -9.79 32.89 20.52
N LEU A 293 -8.63 32.36 20.93
CA LEU A 293 -7.58 33.13 21.58
C LEU A 293 -6.83 34.04 20.58
N ILE A 294 -6.69 33.62 19.33
CA ILE A 294 -6.13 34.44 18.25
C ILE A 294 -7.14 35.51 17.80
N GLN A 295 -8.44 35.26 17.91
CA GLN A 295 -9.47 36.23 17.52
C GLN A 295 -9.75 37.30 18.58
N ASP A 296 -9.37 37.06 19.83
CA ASP A 296 -9.52 38.02 20.92
C ASP A 296 -8.28 38.92 21.02
N GLU A 297 -8.45 40.21 20.71
CA GLU A 297 -7.40 41.23 20.72
C GLU A 297 -6.67 41.38 22.06
N ARG A 298 -7.23 40.85 23.15
CA ARG A 298 -6.59 40.87 24.48
C ARG A 298 -5.38 39.97 24.58
N PHE A 299 -5.26 38.96 23.72
CA PHE A 299 -4.16 37.99 23.76
C PHE A 299 -3.16 38.25 22.63
N PRO A 300 -1.86 38.38 22.92
CA PRO A 300 -0.84 38.54 21.88
C PRO A 300 -0.83 37.32 20.95
N HIS A 301 -1.13 37.51 19.66
CA HIS A 301 -1.31 36.40 18.72
C HIS A 301 -0.08 35.48 18.66
N LEU A 302 1.13 36.04 18.62
CA LEU A 302 2.39 35.27 18.57
C LEU A 302 2.61 34.44 19.84
N LEU A 303 2.20 34.93 21.01
CA LEU A 303 2.31 34.18 22.26
C LEU A 303 1.34 33.00 22.25
N VAL A 304 0.10 33.23 21.85
CA VAL A 304 -0.93 32.19 21.73
C VAL A 304 -0.46 31.09 20.79
N MET A 305 0.07 31.45 19.62
CA MET A 305 0.61 30.50 18.66
C MET A 305 1.82 29.74 19.22
N ALA A 306 2.76 30.44 19.88
CA ALA A 306 3.94 29.80 20.47
C ALA A 306 3.56 28.77 21.55
N VAL A 307 2.60 29.10 22.43
CA VAL A 307 2.06 28.18 23.44
C VAL A 307 1.35 27.00 22.79
N GLY A 308 0.46 27.28 21.83
CA GLY A 308 -0.29 26.24 21.14
C GLY A 308 0.60 25.27 20.38
N TYR A 309 1.58 25.75 19.62
CA TYR A 309 2.52 24.89 18.90
C TYR A 309 3.51 24.16 19.81
N PHE A 310 3.87 24.74 20.95
CA PHE A 310 4.62 24.02 21.98
C PHE A 310 3.81 22.83 22.52
N ILE A 311 2.55 23.05 22.94
CA ILE A 311 1.66 21.99 23.41
C ILE A 311 1.47 20.93 22.32
N TRP A 312 1.22 21.36 21.07
CA TRP A 312 1.05 20.46 19.94
C TRP A 312 2.28 19.58 19.72
N SER A 313 3.48 20.17 19.62
CA SER A 313 4.72 19.47 19.31
C SER A 313 5.17 18.55 20.44
N PHE A 314 4.97 18.96 21.69
CA PHE A 314 5.26 18.15 22.88
C PHE A 314 4.49 16.83 22.88
N TRP A 315 3.19 16.88 22.58
CA TRP A 315 2.32 15.68 22.59
C TRP A 315 2.25 14.95 21.26
N ALA A 316 2.61 15.57 20.13
CA ALA A 316 2.48 14.96 18.79
C ALA A 316 3.18 13.59 18.68
N GLN A 317 4.39 13.46 19.23
CA GLN A 317 5.12 12.19 19.21
C GLN A 317 4.40 11.10 19.99
N TYR A 318 3.85 11.44 21.17
CA TYR A 318 3.08 10.52 22.00
C TYR A 318 1.79 10.08 21.30
N VAL A 319 1.05 11.02 20.71
CA VAL A 319 -0.19 10.75 19.95
C VAL A 319 0.05 9.79 18.80
N ILE A 320 1.15 9.96 18.04
CA ILE A 320 1.52 9.05 16.94
C ILE A 320 1.86 7.64 17.44
N HIS A 321 2.39 7.55 18.67
CA HIS A 321 2.79 6.28 19.27
C HIS A 321 1.63 5.54 19.96
N LEU A 322 0.54 6.24 20.32
CA LEU A 322 -0.62 5.68 21.04
C LEU A 322 -1.14 4.33 20.49
N PRO A 323 -1.29 4.12 19.16
CA PRO A 323 -1.80 2.85 18.66
C PRO A 323 -0.92 1.65 19.02
N ILE A 324 0.39 1.85 19.14
CA ILE A 324 1.32 0.80 19.58
C ILE A 324 1.14 0.54 21.07
N ILE A 325 1.04 1.59 21.89
CA ILE A 325 0.78 1.47 23.34
C ILE A 325 -0.51 0.67 23.58
N TRP A 326 -1.58 0.99 22.85
CA TRP A 326 -2.86 0.31 22.98
C TRP A 326 -2.76 -1.18 22.64
N MET A 327 -1.99 -1.55 21.62
CA MET A 327 -1.79 -2.94 21.20
C MET A 327 -1.06 -3.78 22.26
N TYR A 328 -0.10 -3.19 22.98
CA TYR A 328 0.69 -3.88 24.00
C TYR A 328 0.20 -3.66 25.44
N LYS A 329 -0.90 -2.93 25.64
CA LYS A 329 -1.42 -2.57 26.96
C LYS A 329 -1.70 -3.79 27.85
N PHE A 330 -2.16 -4.88 27.26
CA PHE A 330 -2.60 -6.08 27.98
C PHE A 330 -1.46 -7.02 28.39
N ASP A 331 -0.25 -6.84 27.84
CA ASP A 331 0.93 -7.60 28.25
C ASP A 331 2.18 -6.71 28.27
N PRO A 332 2.47 -6.06 29.41
CA PRO A 332 3.65 -5.22 29.58
C PRO A 332 4.97 -5.98 29.43
N ALA A 333 4.98 -7.30 29.67
CA ALA A 333 6.16 -8.14 29.54
C ALA A 333 6.49 -8.39 28.06
N LEU A 334 5.47 -8.59 27.21
CA LEU A 334 5.63 -8.61 25.76
C LEU A 334 6.11 -7.26 25.23
N GLY A 335 5.58 -6.13 25.72
CA GLY A 335 5.98 -4.80 25.25
C GLY A 335 7.48 -4.50 25.37
N LYS A 336 8.15 -4.99 26.42
CA LYS A 336 9.60 -4.77 26.64
C LYS A 336 10.52 -5.62 25.75
N LYS A 337 10.03 -6.76 25.25
CA LYS A 337 10.80 -7.69 24.40
C LYS A 337 10.24 -7.82 22.99
N ALA A 338 9.20 -7.06 22.66
CA ALA A 338 8.52 -7.17 21.38
C ALA A 338 9.42 -6.68 20.24
N ASN A 339 9.65 -7.57 19.27
CA ASN A 339 10.18 -7.18 17.96
C ASN A 339 9.07 -6.48 17.17
N ILE A 340 8.92 -5.16 17.41
CA ILE A 340 7.96 -4.34 16.67
C ILE A 340 8.44 -4.22 15.22
N ASP A 341 7.60 -4.63 14.27
CA ASP A 341 7.88 -4.51 12.85
C ASP A 341 8.20 -3.04 12.50
N ARG A 342 9.35 -2.85 11.83
CA ARG A 342 9.83 -1.54 11.37
C ARG A 342 8.80 -0.81 10.51
N GLN A 343 7.96 -1.53 9.78
CA GLN A 343 6.90 -0.96 8.93
C GLN A 343 5.80 -0.27 9.74
N ILE A 344 5.55 -0.71 10.98
CA ILE A 344 4.55 -0.13 11.90
C ILE A 344 5.06 1.18 12.50
N VAL A 345 6.36 1.27 12.78
CA VAL A 345 7.04 2.44 13.36
C VAL A 345 7.57 3.40 12.30
N PHE A 346 7.48 3.04 11.01
CA PHE A 346 8.10 3.79 9.93
C PHE A 346 7.68 5.28 9.91
N LEU A 347 6.38 5.57 9.97
CA LEU A 347 5.85 6.94 10.02
C LEU A 347 6.45 7.72 11.20
N GLU A 348 6.41 7.13 12.39
CA GLU A 348 6.94 7.72 13.62
C GLU A 348 8.43 8.06 13.49
N SER A 349 9.24 7.12 13.00
CA SER A 349 10.68 7.33 12.82
C SER A 349 11.01 8.45 11.84
N ARG A 350 10.17 8.66 10.82
CA ARG A 350 10.34 9.70 9.81
C ARG A 350 9.90 11.08 10.30
N VAL A 351 8.82 11.15 11.06
CA VAL A 351 8.27 12.43 11.56
C VAL A 351 8.94 12.93 12.84
N ARG A 352 9.58 12.05 13.61
CA ARG A 352 10.22 12.39 14.90
C ARG A 352 11.17 13.59 14.80
N ARG A 353 12.02 13.65 13.77
CA ARG A 353 12.97 14.78 13.61
C ARG A 353 12.24 16.10 13.38
N TRP A 354 11.16 16.08 12.60
CA TRP A 354 10.35 17.28 12.35
C TRP A 354 9.63 17.74 13.62
N ILE A 355 9.10 16.81 14.42
CA ILE A 355 8.47 17.13 15.71
C ILE A 355 9.49 17.73 16.67
N GLN A 356 10.71 17.19 16.73
CA GLN A 356 11.80 17.74 17.56
C GLN A 356 12.18 19.16 17.12
N VAL A 357 12.30 19.40 15.81
CA VAL A 357 12.53 20.76 15.27
C VAL A 357 11.40 21.69 15.69
N ALA A 358 10.14 21.30 15.47
CA ALA A 358 8.98 22.09 15.88
C ALA A 358 8.96 22.39 17.38
N MET A 359 9.36 21.43 18.22
CA MET A 359 9.44 21.62 19.67
C MET A 359 10.52 22.64 20.05
N ILE A 360 11.73 22.51 19.50
CA ILE A 360 12.84 23.45 19.77
C ILE A 360 12.46 24.86 19.30
N THR A 361 11.92 25.01 18.10
CA THR A 361 11.52 26.31 17.57
C THR A 361 10.32 26.90 18.33
N SER A 362 9.38 26.08 18.82
CA SER A 362 8.28 26.57 19.65
C SER A 362 8.77 27.09 21.02
N ILE A 363 9.77 26.44 21.62
CA ILE A 363 10.41 26.94 22.86
C ILE A 363 11.09 28.29 22.60
N LEU A 364 11.82 28.41 21.49
CA LEU A 364 12.44 29.68 21.10
C LEU A 364 11.39 30.78 20.85
N ALA A 365 10.29 30.44 20.17
CA ALA A 365 9.17 31.34 19.95
C ALA A 365 8.54 31.82 21.27
N LEU A 366 8.38 30.93 22.26
CA LEU A 366 7.87 31.28 23.58
C LEU A 366 8.78 32.30 24.28
N ILE A 367 10.09 32.04 24.30
CA ILE A 367 11.07 32.93 24.94
C ILE A 367 11.06 34.31 24.26
N LEU A 368 11.11 34.34 22.93
CA LEU A 368 11.11 35.58 22.17
C LEU A 368 9.78 36.33 22.29
N SER A 369 8.65 35.63 22.30
CA SER A 369 7.33 36.26 22.45
C SER A 369 7.13 36.86 23.83
N ILE A 370 7.62 36.21 24.90
CA ILE A 370 7.59 36.78 26.25
C ILE A 370 8.52 38.01 26.31
N GLY A 371 9.71 37.92 25.71
CA GLY A 371 10.64 39.05 25.62
C GLY A 371 10.03 40.26 24.89
N ALA A 372 9.29 40.04 23.80
CA ALA A 372 8.61 41.09 23.04
C ALA A 372 7.50 41.79 23.83
N ILE A 373 6.90 41.12 24.82
CA ILE A 373 5.84 41.72 25.67
C ILE A 373 6.44 42.56 26.80
N ILE A 374 7.66 42.21 27.25
CA ILE A 374 8.32 42.87 28.39
C ILE A 374 9.07 44.15 27.96
N VAL A 375 9.62 44.16 26.74
CA VAL A 375 10.45 45.25 26.17
C VAL A 375 9.58 46.25 25.42
#